data_AF-A0A9E4IC62-F1
#
_entry.id   AF-A0A9E4IC62-F1
#
_cell.length_a   1.000
_cell.length_b   1.000
_cell.length_c   1.000
_cell.angle_alpha   90.00
_cell.angle_beta   90.00
_cell.angle_gamma   90.00
#
_symmetry.space_group_name_H-M   'P 1'
#
loop_
_entity.id
_entity.type
_entity.pdbx_description
1 polymer ?
#
loop_
_entity_poly.entity_id
_entity_poly.type
_entity_poly.pdbx_seq_one_letter_code
_entity_poly.pdbx_strand_id
1 'polypeptide(L)'
;MLGARYSTEEQSGFHDVWRYAGFLMGIPDTILFTDESHALELIRIGTICEPPPTMEAIIMANALINSAPLVANIKDPDERDRLVNKLIYPIARGLVGDELSDQLNFPGKGKLLFPLLAYRLDQRVKKLKQSIGFAEASDFSQLLQASAYDDAGLQYLLPDHGHAERSSQW
;
A
#
# COMPACT_ATOMS: atom_id res chain seq x y z
N MET A 1 -2.19 12.85 -2.38
CA MET A 1 -2.03 12.44 -0.97
C MET A 1 -3.39 12.32 -0.30
N LEU A 2 -3.58 11.36 0.61
CA LEU A 2 -4.84 11.02 1.30
C LEU A 2 -5.36 12.10 2.28
N GLY A 3 -5.13 13.39 2.00
CA GLY A 3 -5.52 14.53 2.84
C GLY A 3 -4.52 14.92 3.92
N ALA A 4 -3.33 14.32 3.95
CA ALA A 4 -2.23 14.77 4.80
C ALA A 4 -1.81 16.20 4.42
N ARG A 5 -1.58 17.05 5.43
CA ARG A 5 -1.09 18.41 5.27
C ARG A 5 0.33 18.46 5.80
N TYR A 6 1.25 18.89 4.95
CA TYR A 6 2.66 19.07 5.28
C TYR A 6 2.98 20.56 5.25
N SER A 7 3.84 21.00 6.16
CA SER A 7 4.50 22.30 6.06
C SER A 7 5.47 22.31 4.87
N THR A 8 5.85 23.51 4.42
CA THR A 8 6.83 23.68 3.34
C THR A 8 8.18 23.05 3.69
N GLU A 9 8.59 23.13 4.95
CA GLU A 9 9.82 22.51 5.44
C GLU A 9 9.77 20.98 5.37
N GLU A 10 8.66 20.37 5.82
CA GLU A 10 8.47 18.91 5.71
C GLU A 10 8.47 18.45 4.24
N GLN A 11 7.80 19.18 3.35
CA GLN A 11 7.78 18.85 1.92
C GLN A 11 9.19 18.89 1.31
N SER A 12 9.96 19.94 1.62
CA SER A 12 11.36 20.04 1.17
C SER A 12 12.19 18.88 1.71
N GLY A 13 12.05 18.54 3.00
CA GLY A 13 12.75 17.42 3.61
C GLY A 13 12.44 16.08 2.93
N PHE A 14 11.17 15.84 2.58
CA PHE A 14 10.80 14.64 1.81
C PHE A 14 11.47 14.61 0.43
N HIS A 15 11.49 15.73 -0.29
CA HIS A 15 12.13 15.80 -1.60
C HIS A 15 13.64 15.55 -1.52
N ASP A 16 14.33 16.17 -0.56
CA ASP A 16 15.78 16.05 -0.40
C ASP A 16 16.20 14.62 -0.07
N VAL A 17 15.45 13.95 0.82
CA VAL A 17 15.72 12.55 1.18
C VAL A 17 15.60 11.63 -0.04
N TRP A 18 14.52 11.76 -0.81
CA TRP A 18 14.32 10.91 -2.00
C TRP A 18 15.28 11.24 -3.14
N ARG A 19 15.62 12.52 -3.33
CA ARG A 19 16.63 12.95 -4.30
C ARG A 19 17.99 12.37 -3.94
N TYR A 20 18.38 12.46 -2.68
CA TYR A 20 19.65 11.91 -2.20
C TYR A 20 19.69 10.38 -2.28
N ALA A 21 18.59 9.69 -1.94
CA ALA A 21 18.48 8.25 -2.14
C ALA A 21 18.67 7.85 -3.61
N GLY A 22 18.07 8.60 -4.54
CA GLY A 22 18.27 8.41 -5.99
C GLY A 22 19.73 8.59 -6.41
N PHE A 23 20.39 9.63 -5.91
CA PHE A 23 21.82 9.86 -6.15
C PHE A 23 22.67 8.68 -5.65
N LEU A 24 22.41 8.18 -4.44
CA LEU A 24 23.14 7.02 -3.87
C LEU A 24 22.91 5.73 -4.66
N MET A 25 21.74 5.56 -5.29
CA MET A 25 21.45 4.43 -6.20
C MET A 25 22.14 4.58 -7.58
N GLY A 26 22.84 5.69 -7.83
CA GLY A 26 23.56 5.93 -9.09
C GLY A 26 22.69 6.49 -10.21
N ILE A 27 21.53 7.09 -9.90
CA ILE A 27 20.72 7.79 -10.89
C ILE A 27 21.51 8.99 -11.43
N PRO A 28 21.68 9.13 -12.76
CA PRO A 28 22.41 10.26 -13.34
C PRO A 28 21.79 11.60 -12.96
N ASP A 29 22.62 12.60 -12.64
CA ASP A 29 22.18 13.96 -12.29
C ASP A 29 21.25 14.58 -13.36
N THR A 30 21.39 14.16 -14.63
CA THR A 30 20.57 14.62 -15.76
C THR A 30 19.10 14.23 -15.66
N ILE A 31 18.76 13.19 -14.90
CA ILE A 31 17.39 12.70 -14.70
C ILE A 31 16.97 12.73 -13.22
N LEU A 32 17.80 13.32 -12.36
CA LEU A 32 17.50 13.45 -10.95
C LEU A 32 16.67 14.72 -10.72
N PHE A 33 15.42 14.55 -10.25
CA PHE A 33 14.46 15.65 -10.07
C PHE A 33 14.98 16.73 -9.11
N THR A 34 14.78 18.01 -9.45
CA THR A 34 15.29 19.17 -8.70
C THR A 34 14.26 19.77 -7.75
N ASP A 35 12.99 19.60 -8.08
CA ASP A 35 11.85 20.16 -7.37
C ASP A 35 10.61 19.29 -7.67
N GLU A 36 9.50 19.59 -7.00
CA GLU A 36 8.25 18.85 -7.15
C GLU A 36 7.71 18.87 -8.59
N SER A 37 7.81 20.01 -9.28
CA SER A 37 7.28 20.16 -10.63
C SER A 37 8.05 19.28 -11.62
N HIS A 38 9.37 19.26 -11.50
CA HIS A 38 10.24 18.38 -12.28
C HIS A 38 9.99 16.90 -11.93
N ALA A 39 9.78 16.55 -10.65
CA ALA A 39 9.44 15.19 -10.25
C ALA A 39 8.12 14.71 -10.88
N LEU A 40 7.08 15.55 -10.89
CA LEU A 40 5.79 15.24 -11.51
C LEU A 40 5.90 15.08 -13.04
N GLU A 41 6.75 15.88 -13.68
CA GLU A 41 7.02 15.74 -15.11
C GLU A 41 7.73 14.42 -15.43
N LEU A 42 8.74 14.04 -14.64
CA LEU A 42 9.42 12.75 -14.80
C LEU A 42 8.47 11.57 -14.55
N ILE A 43 7.59 11.65 -13.55
CA ILE A 43 6.54 10.65 -13.33
C ILE A 43 5.65 10.54 -14.56
N ARG A 44 5.16 11.67 -15.10
CA ARG A 44 4.32 11.67 -16.30
C ARG A 44 5.02 11.02 -17.50
N ILE A 45 6.29 11.34 -17.73
CA ILE A 45 7.08 10.72 -18.81
C ILE A 45 7.21 9.22 -18.56
N GLY A 46 7.59 8.82 -17.34
CA GLY A 46 7.71 7.43 -16.94
C GLY A 46 6.43 6.63 -17.19
N THR A 47 5.27 7.15 -16.76
CA THR A 47 3.98 6.49 -16.94
C THR A 47 3.59 6.33 -18.42
N ILE A 48 4.00 7.23 -19.31
CA ILE A 48 3.74 7.11 -20.76
C ILE A 48 4.64 6.05 -21.40
N CYS A 49 5.87 5.92 -20.90
CA CYS A 49 6.85 4.96 -21.43
C CYS A 49 6.69 3.55 -20.85
N GLU A 50 5.95 3.39 -19.76
CA GLU A 50 5.76 2.11 -19.10
C GLU A 50 4.82 1.20 -19.91
N PRO A 51 5.25 -0.03 -20.27
CA PRO A 51 4.38 -0.97 -20.95
C PRO A 51 3.30 -1.51 -20.01
N PRO A 52 2.19 -2.06 -20.55
CA PRO A 52 1.20 -2.75 -19.74
C PRO A 52 1.83 -3.88 -18.90
N PRO A 53 1.33 -4.14 -17.67
CA PRO A 53 1.82 -5.21 -16.81
C PRO A 53 1.85 -6.57 -17.52
N THR A 54 2.98 -7.27 -17.43
CA THR A 54 3.07 -8.66 -17.89
C THR A 54 2.38 -9.62 -16.92
N MET A 55 2.22 -10.88 -17.31
CA MET A 55 1.63 -11.90 -16.43
C MET A 55 2.43 -12.04 -15.12
N GLU A 56 3.75 -11.97 -15.18
CA GLU A 56 4.62 -12.04 -14.01
C GLU A 56 4.38 -10.88 -13.05
N ALA A 57 4.22 -9.66 -13.58
CA ALA A 57 3.89 -8.48 -12.80
C ALA A 57 2.51 -8.61 -12.14
N ILE A 58 1.52 -9.13 -12.86
CA ILE A 58 0.17 -9.40 -12.35
C ILE A 58 0.22 -10.40 -11.19
N ILE A 59 0.93 -11.52 -11.36
CA ILE A 59 1.07 -12.55 -10.33
C ILE A 59 1.76 -11.96 -9.09
N MET A 60 2.85 -11.21 -9.29
CA MET A 60 3.60 -10.59 -8.19
C MET A 60 2.75 -9.58 -7.41
N ALA A 61 1.98 -8.74 -8.09
CA ALA A 61 1.11 -7.76 -7.44
C ALA A 61 0.03 -8.44 -6.57
N ASN A 62 -0.61 -9.49 -7.10
CA ASN A 62 -1.62 -10.24 -6.35
C ASN A 62 -0.98 -11.03 -5.19
N ALA A 63 0.21 -11.60 -5.37
CA ALA A 63 0.94 -12.28 -4.30
C ALA A 63 1.30 -11.31 -3.16
N LEU A 64 1.74 -10.08 -3.49
CA LEU A 64 2.04 -9.06 -2.49
C LEU A 64 0.80 -8.73 -1.64
N ILE A 65 -0.35 -8.53 -2.29
CA ILE A 65 -1.62 -8.23 -1.60
C ILE A 65 -2.05 -9.39 -0.70
N ASN A 66 -1.99 -10.62 -1.21
CA ASN A 66 -2.36 -11.82 -0.45
C ASN A 66 -1.37 -12.15 0.69
N SER A 67 -0.14 -11.64 0.62
CA SER A 67 0.86 -11.83 1.67
C SER A 67 0.63 -10.93 2.90
N ALA A 68 -0.06 -9.80 2.74
CA ALA A 68 -0.22 -8.82 3.82
C ALA A 68 -0.88 -9.42 5.10
N PRO A 69 -1.97 -10.22 5.01
CA PRO A 69 -2.52 -10.91 6.18
C PRO A 69 -1.57 -11.92 6.83
N LEU A 70 -0.71 -12.56 6.03
CA LEU A 70 0.27 -13.53 6.53
C LEU A 70 1.34 -12.84 7.39
N VAL A 71 1.82 -11.69 6.92
CA VAL A 71 2.76 -10.84 7.68
C VAL A 71 2.11 -10.32 8.98
N ALA A 72 0.80 -10.05 8.94
CA ALA A 72 0.01 -9.69 10.13
C ALA A 72 -0.34 -10.90 11.04
N ASN A 73 0.17 -12.10 10.75
CA ASN A 73 -0.05 -13.33 11.51
C ASN A 73 -1.53 -13.77 11.59
N ILE A 74 -2.34 -13.45 10.58
CA ILE A 74 -3.74 -13.91 10.47
C ILE A 74 -3.75 -15.33 9.91
N LYS A 75 -4.07 -16.30 10.77
CA LYS A 75 -3.95 -17.73 10.44
C LYS A 75 -5.20 -18.32 9.79
N ASP A 76 -6.38 -17.77 10.09
CA ASP A 76 -7.65 -18.25 9.55
C ASP A 76 -7.79 -17.89 8.07
N PRO A 77 -7.87 -18.87 7.15
CA PRO A 77 -8.02 -18.61 5.72
C PRO A 77 -9.25 -17.78 5.37
N ASP A 78 -10.38 -18.03 6.03
CA ASP A 78 -11.63 -17.31 5.74
C ASP A 78 -11.55 -15.84 6.15
N GLU A 79 -10.85 -15.55 7.26
CA GLU A 79 -10.58 -14.19 7.71
C GLU A 79 -9.61 -13.46 6.78
N ARG A 80 -8.56 -14.13 6.29
CA ARG A 80 -7.63 -13.58 5.30
C ARG A 80 -8.34 -13.18 4.02
N ASP A 81 -9.11 -14.10 3.45
CA ASP A 81 -9.86 -13.87 2.22
C ASP A 81 -10.84 -12.71 2.38
N ARG A 82 -11.52 -12.65 3.53
CA ARG A 82 -12.41 -11.54 3.85
C ARG A 82 -11.68 -10.21 3.93
N LEU A 83 -10.53 -10.16 4.61
CA LEU A 83 -9.73 -8.93 4.76
C LEU A 83 -9.22 -8.43 3.41
N VAL A 84 -8.62 -9.33 2.62
CA VAL A 84 -8.06 -9.03 1.31
C VAL A 84 -9.15 -8.52 0.37
N ASN A 85 -10.25 -9.26 0.23
CA ASN A 85 -11.31 -8.93 -0.73
C ASN A 85 -12.15 -7.71 -0.31
N LYS A 86 -12.39 -7.50 0.99
CA LYS A 86 -13.27 -6.41 1.45
C LYS A 86 -12.54 -5.11 1.78
N LEU A 87 -11.23 -5.16 2.04
CA LEU A 87 -10.47 -3.99 2.47
C LEU A 87 -9.29 -3.70 1.55
N ILE A 88 -8.37 -4.66 1.38
CA ILE A 88 -7.08 -4.39 0.74
C ILE A 88 -7.25 -4.11 -0.74
N TYR A 89 -7.94 -4.97 -1.50
CA TYR A 89 -8.18 -4.72 -2.93
C TYR A 89 -8.93 -3.41 -3.19
N PRO A 90 -10.06 -3.09 -2.51
CA PRO A 90 -10.71 -1.80 -2.70
C PRO A 90 -9.82 -0.58 -2.41
N ILE A 91 -8.96 -0.64 -1.40
CA ILE A 91 -8.00 0.44 -1.10
C ILE A 91 -6.94 0.51 -2.20
N ALA A 92 -6.36 -0.62 -2.59
CA ALA A 92 -5.36 -0.67 -3.66
C ALA A 92 -5.91 -0.09 -4.97
N ARG A 93 -7.15 -0.44 -5.34
CA ARG A 93 -7.83 0.14 -6.50
C ARG A 93 -8.01 1.64 -6.38
N GLY A 94 -8.36 2.14 -5.19
CA GLY A 94 -8.51 3.57 -4.96
C GLY A 94 -7.21 4.36 -4.96
N LEU A 95 -6.07 3.72 -4.67
CA LEU A 95 -4.75 4.37 -4.67
C LEU A 95 -4.10 4.40 -6.04
N VAL A 96 -4.19 3.28 -6.76
CA VAL A 96 -3.49 3.07 -8.03
C VAL A 96 -4.36 3.50 -9.23
N GLY A 97 -5.68 3.56 -9.04
CA GLY A 97 -6.65 3.92 -10.07
C GLY A 97 -7.26 2.69 -10.75
N ASP A 98 -8.44 2.86 -11.34
CA ASP A 98 -9.22 1.74 -11.88
C ASP A 98 -8.54 1.10 -13.10
N GLU A 99 -7.90 1.88 -13.97
CA GLU A 99 -7.30 1.37 -15.21
C GLU A 99 -6.11 0.45 -14.96
N LEU A 100 -5.14 0.88 -14.14
CA LEU A 100 -4.01 0.02 -13.77
C LEU A 100 -4.46 -1.15 -12.89
N SER A 101 -5.51 -0.98 -12.08
CA SER A 101 -6.08 -2.09 -11.31
C SER A 101 -6.75 -3.16 -12.16
N ASP A 102 -7.41 -2.75 -13.25
CA ASP A 102 -7.96 -3.67 -14.24
C ASP A 102 -6.84 -4.41 -14.98
N GLN A 103 -5.76 -3.71 -15.34
CA GLN A 103 -4.58 -4.33 -15.94
C GLN A 103 -3.89 -5.33 -14.98
N LEU A 104 -3.88 -5.05 -13.68
CA LEU A 104 -3.36 -5.95 -12.63
C LEU A 104 -4.33 -7.07 -12.22
N ASN A 105 -5.50 -7.18 -12.87
CA ASN A 105 -6.54 -8.16 -12.56
C ASN A 105 -6.99 -8.16 -11.09
N PHE A 106 -7.02 -7.00 -10.44
CA PHE A 106 -7.57 -6.93 -9.09
C PHE A 106 -9.06 -7.30 -9.10
N PRO A 107 -9.58 -8.04 -8.10
CA PRO A 107 -10.99 -8.38 -8.02
C PRO A 107 -11.86 -7.17 -7.65
N GLY A 108 -13.10 -7.17 -8.15
CA GLY A 108 -14.16 -6.21 -7.81
C GLY A 108 -14.14 -4.91 -8.62
N LYS A 109 -15.31 -4.30 -8.82
CA LYS A 109 -15.44 -2.96 -9.43
C LYS A 109 -15.40 -1.90 -8.32
N GLY A 110 -14.45 -0.97 -8.38
CA GLY A 110 -14.16 0.02 -7.34
C GLY A 110 -15.40 0.81 -6.90
N LYS A 111 -15.96 0.48 -5.72
CA LYS A 111 -16.86 1.38 -4.99
C LYS A 111 -16.06 2.03 -3.85
N LEU A 112 -15.17 2.92 -4.24
CA LEU A 112 -14.30 3.78 -3.40
C LEU A 112 -15.05 4.45 -2.23
N LEU A 113 -16.36 4.66 -2.39
CA LEU A 113 -17.22 5.29 -1.40
C LEU A 113 -17.33 4.48 -0.09
N PHE A 114 -17.40 3.15 -0.14
CA PHE A 114 -17.77 2.38 1.06
C PHE A 114 -16.71 2.37 2.18
N PRO A 115 -15.42 2.09 1.92
CA PRO A 115 -14.41 2.06 3.00
C PRO A 115 -14.08 3.45 3.56
N LEU A 116 -14.05 4.50 2.72
CA LEU A 116 -13.82 5.87 3.19
C LEU A 116 -15.03 6.46 3.94
N LEU A 117 -16.27 6.17 3.51
CA LEU A 117 -17.47 6.51 4.29
C LEU A 117 -17.52 5.72 5.58
N ALA A 118 -17.22 4.42 5.57
CA ALA A 118 -17.20 3.60 6.76
C ALA A 118 -16.17 4.13 7.79
N TYR A 119 -14.97 4.51 7.33
CA TYR A 119 -13.96 5.14 8.19
C TYR A 119 -14.41 6.50 8.74
N ARG A 120 -15.04 7.35 7.92
CA ARG A 120 -15.58 8.65 8.38
C ARG A 120 -16.75 8.49 9.34
N LEU A 121 -17.59 7.48 9.16
CA LEU A 121 -18.68 7.14 10.07
C LEU A 121 -18.13 6.60 11.39
N ASP A 122 -17.11 5.74 11.35
CA ASP A 122 -16.48 5.22 12.56
C ASP A 122 -15.82 6.34 13.38
N GLN A 123 -15.17 7.32 12.72
CA GLN A 123 -14.66 8.51 13.42
C GLN A 123 -15.77 9.39 14.03
N ARG A 124 -16.95 9.50 13.40
CA ARG A 124 -18.10 10.21 13.97
C ARG A 124 -18.70 9.46 15.16
N VAL A 125 -18.79 8.14 15.08
CA VAL A 125 -19.27 7.28 16.16
C VAL A 125 -18.30 7.30 17.34
N LYS A 126 -16.98 7.26 17.10
CA LYS A 126 -15.95 7.40 18.15
C LYS A 126 -15.99 8.78 18.83
N LYS A 127 -16.20 9.87 18.07
CA LYS A 127 -16.44 11.20 18.66
C LYS A 127 -17.72 11.27 19.50
N LEU A 128 -18.80 10.61 19.06
CA LEU A 128 -20.04 10.54 19.84
C LEU A 128 -19.87 9.70 21.12
N LYS A 129 -19.15 8.57 21.05
CA LYS A 129 -18.84 7.72 22.21
C LYS A 129 -17.92 8.41 23.22
N GLN A 130 -16.95 9.20 22.77
CA GLN A 130 -16.12 10.05 23.64
C GLN A 130 -16.95 11.12 24.37
N SER A 131 -18.03 11.62 23.78
CA SER A 131 -18.95 12.55 24.45
C SER A 131 -19.88 11.90 25.50
N ILE A 132 -20.00 10.57 25.49
CA ILE A 132 -20.87 9.78 26.39
C ILE A 132 -20.05 9.00 27.44
N GLY A 133 -18.72 9.22 27.51
CA GLY A 133 -17.91 8.78 28.64
C GLY A 133 -17.59 7.28 28.65
N PHE A 134 -16.77 6.82 27.70
CA PHE A 134 -15.93 5.64 27.87
C PHE A 134 -14.61 5.91 27.13
N ALA A 135 -13.54 6.12 27.89
CA ALA A 135 -12.19 6.29 27.36
C ALA A 135 -11.42 4.98 27.57
N GLU A 136 -10.90 4.41 26.48
CA GLU A 136 -9.83 3.41 26.55
C GLU A 136 -8.71 3.87 25.60
N ALA A 137 -7.51 4.02 26.17
CA ALA A 137 -6.35 4.63 25.56
C ALA A 137 -5.25 3.58 25.31
N SER A 138 -5.47 2.64 24.38
CA SER A 138 -4.54 1.52 24.12
C SER A 138 -4.11 1.32 22.66
N ASP A 139 -4.67 2.06 21.69
CA ASP A 139 -4.50 1.75 20.26
C ASP A 139 -3.14 2.16 19.65
N PHE A 140 -2.46 3.19 20.18
CA PHE A 140 -1.27 3.75 19.51
C PHE A 140 0.03 2.98 19.82
N SER A 141 0.16 2.44 21.03
CA SER A 141 1.33 1.65 21.44
C SER A 141 1.37 0.29 20.74
N GLN A 142 0.22 -0.31 20.43
CA GLN A 142 0.14 -1.58 19.72
C GLN A 142 0.56 -1.46 18.25
N LEU A 143 0.24 -0.35 17.59
CA LEU A 143 0.66 -0.10 16.20
C LEU A 143 2.18 0.11 16.08
N LEU A 144 2.82 0.72 17.08
CA LEU A 144 4.28 0.88 17.13
C LEU A 144 5.04 -0.42 17.46
N GLN A 145 4.40 -1.35 18.17
CA GLN A 145 5.01 -2.65 18.46
C GLN A 145 4.98 -3.59 17.25
N ALA A 146 3.99 -3.46 16.36
CA ALA A 146 3.91 -4.25 15.14
C ALA A 146 4.93 -3.85 14.07
N SER A 147 5.57 -2.67 14.18
CA SER A 147 6.55 -2.18 13.19
C SER A 147 8.01 -2.51 13.53
N ALA A 148 8.30 -3.20 14.64
CA ALA A 148 9.65 -3.57 15.04
C ALA A 148 9.96 -5.04 14.68
N TYR A 149 10.60 -5.21 13.51
CA TYR A 149 11.57 -6.21 13.06
C TYR A 149 11.74 -7.56 13.80
N ASP A 150 11.79 -8.67 13.06
CA ASP A 150 12.21 -10.00 13.54
C ASP A 150 13.52 -10.47 12.86
N ASP A 151 14.38 -11.12 13.63
CA ASP A 151 15.80 -11.44 13.39
C ASP A 151 16.04 -12.71 12.55
N ALA A 152 15.00 -13.29 11.96
CA ALA A 152 15.09 -14.52 11.19
C ALA A 152 15.12 -14.23 9.68
N GLY A 153 16.33 -14.33 9.09
CA GLY A 153 16.61 -14.05 7.68
C GLY A 153 15.57 -14.60 6.68
N LEU A 154 15.27 -13.77 5.68
CA LEU A 154 14.27 -14.03 4.63
C LEU A 154 14.67 -15.25 3.77
N GLN A 155 13.96 -16.38 3.90
CA GLN A 155 13.97 -17.45 2.90
C GLN A 155 12.80 -17.24 1.93
N TYR A 156 13.12 -16.94 0.68
CA TYR A 156 12.16 -16.69 -0.38
C TYR A 156 11.86 -17.99 -1.14
N LEU A 157 10.60 -18.44 -1.14
CA LEU A 157 10.11 -19.53 -1.98
C LEU A 157 9.09 -18.98 -2.97
N LEU A 158 9.32 -19.19 -4.26
CA LEU A 158 8.49 -18.70 -5.36
C LEU A 158 7.22 -19.57 -5.54
N PRO A 159 6.03 -18.99 -5.76
CA PRO A 159 4.80 -19.74 -6.04
C PRO A 159 4.72 -20.21 -7.51
N ASP A 160 4.20 -21.42 -7.73
CA ASP A 160 4.09 -22.04 -9.07
C ASP A 160 2.87 -21.59 -9.90
N HIS A 161 1.82 -20.99 -9.30
CA HIS A 161 0.59 -20.60 -10.03
C HIS A 161 0.00 -19.26 -9.58
N GLY A 162 -0.61 -18.52 -10.51
CA GLY A 162 -1.01 -17.11 -10.34
C GLY A 162 -2.10 -16.79 -9.31
N HIS A 163 -2.87 -17.78 -8.85
CA HIS A 163 -3.89 -17.61 -7.79
C HIS A 163 -3.97 -18.80 -6.82
N ALA A 164 -2.86 -19.52 -6.60
CA ALA A 164 -2.86 -20.65 -5.67
C ALA A 164 -2.30 -20.24 -4.30
N GLU A 165 -3.05 -20.53 -3.24
CA GLU A 165 -2.61 -20.37 -1.84
C GLU A 165 -1.64 -21.49 -1.39
N ARG A 166 -1.36 -22.48 -2.26
CA ARG A 166 -0.48 -23.61 -1.96
C ARG A 166 0.70 -23.64 -2.92
N SER A 167 1.89 -23.54 -2.35
CA SER A 167 3.14 -23.95 -2.99
C SER A 167 3.38 -25.44 -2.68
N SER A 168 3.60 -26.25 -3.72
CA SER A 168 4.10 -27.62 -3.56
C SER A 168 5.62 -27.59 -3.54
N GLN A 169 6.23 -28.37 -2.63
CA GLN A 169 7.65 -28.69 -2.74
C GLN A 169 7.82 -29.76 -3.82
N TRP A 170 8.76 -29.56 -4.74
CA TRP A 170 9.39 -30.67 -5.44
C TRP A 170 10.37 -31.38 -4.52
#